data_AF-A0A9P7FH55-F1
#
_entry.id   AF-A0A9P7FH55-F1
#
_cell.length_a   1.000
_cell.length_b   1.000
_cell.length_c   1.000
_cell.angle_alpha   90.00
_cell.angle_beta   90.00
_cell.angle_gamma   90.00
#
_symmetry.space_group_name_H-M   'P 1'
#
loop_
_entity.id
_entity.type
_entity.pdbx_description
1 polymer ?
#
loop_
_entity_poly.entity_id
_entity_poly.type
_entity_poly.pdbx_seq_one_letter_code
_entity_poly.pdbx_strand_id
1 'polypeptide(L)'
;MSNPILYTFGPSVWASVPELALIELGYDQEDIEKKVMNLAEGENFAPAFLKIGHYQHLAYTSTADVTSYLVAHASNRVAVAPGTDFIHKIHEEQYDPNFLMVSARHEDELRSKASGFSMTFIQNRQSALEKHSATSQSADYREFYHTKIAENGKVLSIYQSKAPENVKNSFFEFSRAHWDTLKAFILEELPDMLPEGGFLGGDKPGEDDFHLAAWLARIVFVAGGADSSKDGIRAIEKELGKPTPEKVVSYWTAWSKRKSWQEVYANGLH
;
A
#
# COMPACT_ATOMS: atom_id res chain seq x y z
N MET A 1 28.87 10.96 8.07
CA MET A 1 27.44 11.34 8.10
C MET A 1 26.65 10.08 8.36
N SER A 2 25.57 10.11 9.14
CA SER A 2 24.71 8.94 9.34
C SER A 2 23.89 8.67 8.08
N ASN A 3 23.71 7.39 7.74
CA ASN A 3 22.91 6.98 6.59
C ASN A 3 21.44 7.39 6.77
N PRO A 4 20.73 7.82 5.70
CA PRO A 4 19.29 7.93 5.72
C PRO A 4 18.62 6.65 6.21
N ILE A 5 17.50 6.81 6.93
CA ILE A 5 16.74 5.68 7.47
C ILE A 5 15.43 5.56 6.70
N LEU A 6 15.19 4.39 6.09
CA LEU A 6 13.89 4.02 5.55
C LEU A 6 13.11 3.21 6.60
N TYR A 7 12.02 3.77 7.11
CA TYR A 7 11.07 3.02 7.92
C TYR A 7 10.16 2.20 7.00
N THR A 8 10.15 0.88 7.19
CA THR A 8 9.42 -0.06 6.35
C THR A 8 8.54 -0.99 7.19
N PHE A 9 7.56 -1.62 6.53
CA PHE A 9 6.76 -2.69 7.08
C PHE A 9 6.42 -3.63 5.94
N GLY A 10 6.94 -4.86 5.95
CA GLY A 10 6.75 -5.81 4.86
C GLY A 10 5.29 -5.87 4.39
N PRO A 11 4.31 -6.09 5.28
CA PRO A 11 2.90 -6.14 4.88
C PRO A 11 2.27 -4.82 4.42
N SER A 12 3.02 -3.74 4.21
CA SER A 12 2.52 -2.45 3.71
C SER A 12 2.81 -2.31 2.21
N VAL A 13 1.75 -2.15 1.42
CA VAL A 13 1.83 -1.89 -0.03
C VAL A 13 2.74 -0.71 -0.34
N TRP A 14 2.61 0.38 0.44
CA TRP A 14 3.34 1.60 0.18
C TRP A 14 4.77 1.60 0.74
N ALA A 15 5.12 0.62 1.56
CA ALA A 15 6.52 0.35 1.91
C ALA A 15 7.22 -0.51 0.84
N SER A 16 6.47 -1.34 0.10
CA SER A 16 7.02 -2.14 -1.00
C SER A 16 7.57 -1.28 -2.14
N VAL A 17 6.97 -0.11 -2.40
CA VAL A 17 7.41 0.80 -3.48
C VAL A 17 8.88 1.22 -3.33
N PRO A 18 9.30 1.87 -2.22
CA PRO A 18 10.71 2.22 -2.05
C PRO A 18 11.60 0.99 -1.91
N GLU A 19 11.09 -0.15 -1.43
CA GLU A 19 11.89 -1.39 -1.41
C GLU A 19 12.20 -1.93 -2.80
N LEU A 20 11.24 -1.92 -3.73
CA LEU A 20 11.46 -2.23 -5.14
C LEU A 20 12.47 -1.25 -5.74
N ALA A 21 12.28 0.05 -5.49
CA ALA A 21 13.15 1.11 -5.99
C ALA A 21 14.60 0.95 -5.50
N LEU A 22 14.81 0.67 -4.20
CA LEU A 22 16.15 0.46 -3.64
C LEU A 22 16.92 -0.62 -4.40
N ILE A 23 16.30 -1.76 -4.66
CA ILE A 23 16.95 -2.89 -5.34
C ILE A 23 17.21 -2.56 -6.81
N GLU A 24 16.24 -1.97 -7.50
CA GLU A 24 16.34 -1.63 -8.92
C GLU A 24 17.35 -0.52 -9.20
N LEU A 25 17.49 0.43 -8.26
CA LEU A 25 18.45 1.53 -8.32
C LEU A 25 19.83 1.13 -7.76
N GLY A 26 19.99 -0.10 -7.26
CA GLY A 26 21.26 -0.64 -6.78
C GLY A 26 21.71 -0.08 -5.43
N TYR A 27 20.79 0.36 -4.57
CA TYR A 27 21.09 0.71 -3.19
C TYR A 27 21.42 -0.52 -2.35
N ASP A 28 22.35 -0.33 -1.42
CA ASP A 28 22.71 -1.31 -0.40
C ASP A 28 22.54 -0.75 1.02
N GLN A 29 22.90 -1.55 2.02
CA GLN A 29 22.74 -1.20 3.43
C GLN A 29 23.70 -0.09 3.89
N GLU A 30 24.79 0.15 3.15
CA GLU A 30 25.72 1.25 3.41
C GLU A 30 25.14 2.60 2.96
N ASP A 31 24.11 2.60 2.11
CA ASP A 31 23.43 3.83 1.70
C ASP A 31 22.24 4.16 2.58
N ILE A 32 21.40 3.17 2.87
CA ILE A 32 20.10 3.37 3.51
C ILE A 32 19.88 2.29 4.56
N GLU A 33 19.78 2.74 5.81
CA GLU A 33 19.42 1.87 6.93
C GLU A 33 17.91 1.58 6.88
N LYS A 34 17.53 0.30 6.90
CA LYS A 34 16.11 -0.09 7.00
C LYS A 34 15.73 -0.31 8.46
N LYS A 35 14.66 0.33 8.93
CA LYS A 35 14.05 0.06 10.24
C LYS A 35 12.63 -0.45 10.06
N VAL A 36 12.34 -1.61 10.63
CA VAL A 36 10.98 -2.15 10.62
C VAL A 36 10.13 -1.40 11.65
N MET A 37 8.96 -0.97 11.22
CA MET A 37 7.94 -0.36 12.07
C MET A 37 6.64 -1.14 11.91
N ASN A 38 6.20 -1.80 12.98
CA ASN A 38 5.04 -2.68 12.92
C ASN A 38 3.73 -1.87 12.87
N LEU A 39 3.20 -1.70 11.66
CA LEU A 39 1.95 -0.95 11.43
C LEU A 39 0.72 -1.69 11.97
N ALA A 40 0.77 -3.02 12.07
CA ALA A 40 -0.31 -3.81 12.64
C ALA A 40 -0.46 -3.56 14.15
N GLU A 41 0.66 -3.35 14.85
CA GLU A 41 0.68 -2.97 16.27
C GLU A 41 0.56 -1.46 16.50
N GLY A 42 0.41 -0.68 15.42
CA GLY A 42 0.26 0.78 15.50
C GLY A 42 1.51 1.51 16.00
N GLU A 43 2.72 0.96 15.80
CA GLU A 43 3.97 1.61 16.23
C GLU A 43 4.17 3.00 15.61
N ASN A 44 3.62 3.22 14.41
CA ASN A 44 3.62 4.49 13.72
C ASN A 44 2.80 5.58 14.43
N PHE A 45 2.05 5.24 15.48
CA PHE A 45 1.31 6.18 16.32
C PHE A 45 2.07 6.62 17.55
N ALA A 46 3.28 6.09 17.79
CA ALA A 46 4.10 6.54 18.91
C ALA A 46 4.50 8.03 18.73
N PRO A 47 4.42 8.88 19.77
CA PRO A 47 4.82 10.29 19.68
C PRO A 47 6.24 10.49 19.15
N ALA A 48 7.16 9.57 19.49
CA ALA A 48 8.53 9.58 18.99
C ALA A 48 8.61 9.44 17.47
N PHE A 49 7.72 8.65 16.85
CA PHE A 49 7.67 8.49 15.40
C PHE A 49 6.97 9.68 14.73
N LEU A 50 5.85 10.15 15.30
CA LEU A 50 5.16 11.35 14.81
C LEU A 50 6.10 12.56 14.75
N LYS A 51 7.00 12.67 15.74
CA LYS A 51 8.02 13.71 15.78
C LYS A 51 8.95 13.68 14.56
N ILE A 52 9.28 12.51 14.02
CA ILE A 52 10.12 12.37 12.82
C ILE A 52 9.42 13.02 11.62
N GLY A 53 8.15 12.69 11.38
CA GLY A 53 7.36 13.26 10.29
C GLY A 53 7.08 14.76 10.43
N HIS A 54 7.09 15.29 11.65
CA HIS A 54 6.95 16.72 11.91
C HIS A 54 8.21 17.55 11.60
N TYR A 55 9.38 16.92 11.45
CA TYR A 55 10.58 17.58 10.95
C TYR A 55 10.55 17.62 9.41
N GLN A 56 9.60 18.37 8.84
CA GLN A 56 9.34 18.42 7.38
C GLN A 56 10.55 18.78 6.51
N HIS A 57 11.58 19.42 7.06
CA HIS A 57 12.81 19.74 6.33
C HIS A 57 13.84 18.59 6.28
N LEU A 58 13.61 17.51 7.04
CA LEU A 58 14.54 16.38 7.18
C LEU A 58 13.88 15.01 6.95
N ALA A 59 12.57 14.97 6.72
CA ALA A 59 11.81 13.74 6.52
C ALA A 59 10.85 13.87 5.33
N TYR A 60 10.95 12.93 4.40
CA TYR A 60 9.92 12.69 3.39
C TYR A 60 8.82 11.81 4.02
N THR A 61 7.57 12.25 3.92
CA THR A 61 6.44 11.58 4.59
C THR A 61 5.47 10.90 3.64
N SER A 62 5.59 11.11 2.33
CA SER A 62 4.82 10.39 1.32
C SER A 62 5.70 9.36 0.61
N THR A 63 5.11 8.23 0.23
CA THR A 63 5.81 7.21 -0.56
C THR A 63 6.26 7.73 -1.92
N ALA A 64 5.52 8.67 -2.51
CA ALA A 64 5.93 9.33 -3.75
C ALA A 64 7.22 10.13 -3.53
N ASP A 65 7.27 11.03 -2.56
CA ASP A 65 8.46 11.86 -2.31
C ASP A 65 9.69 11.01 -1.94
N VAL A 66 9.50 9.97 -1.13
CA VAL A 66 10.58 9.02 -0.79
C VAL A 66 11.13 8.36 -2.06
N THR A 67 10.26 7.83 -2.91
CA THR A 67 10.68 7.14 -4.14
C THR A 67 11.33 8.11 -5.12
N SER A 68 10.76 9.31 -5.31
CA SER A 68 11.34 10.37 -6.15
C SER A 68 12.73 10.77 -5.65
N TYR A 69 12.91 10.89 -4.32
CA TYR A 69 14.22 11.14 -3.73
C TYR A 69 15.22 10.03 -4.08
N LEU A 70 14.84 8.76 -3.93
CA LEU A 70 15.70 7.62 -4.29
C LEU A 70 16.09 7.64 -5.77
N VAL A 71 15.13 7.89 -6.67
CA VAL A 71 15.36 7.97 -8.11
C VAL A 71 16.31 9.11 -8.46
N ALA A 72 16.10 10.32 -7.91
CA ALA A 72 16.94 11.48 -8.17
C ALA A 72 18.39 11.33 -7.64
N HIS A 73 18.56 10.62 -6.52
CA HIS A 73 19.85 10.44 -5.85
C HIS A 73 20.57 9.15 -6.21
N ALA A 74 20.02 8.35 -7.14
CA ALA A 74 20.66 7.14 -7.67
C ALA A 74 21.86 7.43 -8.58
N SER A 75 22.39 8.67 -8.58
CA SER A 75 23.08 9.37 -9.68
C SER A 75 24.36 8.70 -10.21
N ASN A 76 24.82 7.59 -9.62
CA ASN A 76 26.00 6.83 -10.06
C ASN A 76 25.75 5.32 -10.26
N ARG A 77 24.49 4.86 -10.25
CA ARG A 77 24.16 3.42 -10.23
C ARG A 77 23.35 2.97 -11.43
N VAL A 78 22.09 3.34 -11.45
CA VAL A 78 21.12 2.95 -12.48
C VAL A 78 20.16 4.11 -12.65
N ALA A 79 20.17 4.73 -13.83
CA ALA A 79 19.14 5.69 -14.20
C ALA A 79 17.87 4.94 -14.61
N VAL A 80 16.73 5.42 -14.13
CA VAL A 80 15.39 4.94 -14.49
C VAL A 80 14.53 6.11 -14.95
N ALA A 81 13.43 5.84 -15.64
CA ALA A 81 12.50 6.89 -16.02
C ALA A 81 11.90 7.56 -14.76
N PRO A 82 11.86 8.90 -14.70
CA PRO A 82 11.26 9.62 -13.58
C PRO A 82 9.74 9.43 -13.57
N GLY A 83 9.13 9.67 -12.41
CA GLY A 83 7.68 9.58 -12.22
C GLY A 83 6.90 10.60 -13.05
N THR A 84 5.65 10.25 -13.34
CA THR A 84 4.69 11.10 -14.05
C THR A 84 3.45 11.36 -13.19
N ASP A 85 2.49 12.12 -13.72
CA ASP A 85 1.19 12.37 -13.07
C ASP A 85 0.40 11.07 -12.79
N PHE A 86 0.81 9.96 -13.41
CA PHE A 86 0.27 8.63 -13.11
C PHE A 86 0.43 8.25 -11.63
N ILE A 87 1.54 8.60 -10.98
CA ILE A 87 1.73 8.33 -9.54
C ILE A 87 0.66 9.05 -8.75
N HIS A 88 0.40 10.32 -9.03
CA HIS A 88 -0.65 11.07 -8.35
C HIS A 88 -2.01 10.38 -8.51
N LYS A 89 -2.34 9.95 -9.72
CA LYS A 89 -3.59 9.24 -10.00
C LYS A 89 -3.77 7.99 -9.14
N ILE A 90 -2.82 7.06 -9.11
CA ILE A 90 -2.99 5.79 -8.38
C ILE A 90 -2.89 5.92 -6.85
N HIS A 91 -2.52 7.11 -6.35
CA HIS A 91 -2.57 7.47 -4.92
C HIS A 91 -3.85 8.23 -4.53
N GLU A 92 -4.74 8.55 -5.47
CA GLU A 92 -6.05 9.13 -5.13
C GLU A 92 -6.89 8.15 -4.32
N GLU A 93 -7.72 8.69 -3.40
CA GLU A 93 -8.51 7.88 -2.47
C GLU A 93 -9.39 6.84 -3.17
N GLN A 94 -9.96 7.18 -4.33
CA GLN A 94 -10.81 6.27 -5.12
C GLN A 94 -10.08 5.06 -5.70
N TYR A 95 -8.73 5.09 -5.71
CA TYR A 95 -7.89 4.00 -6.15
C TYR A 95 -7.08 3.36 -5.02
N ASP A 96 -7.32 3.70 -3.73
CA ASP A 96 -6.52 3.18 -2.61
C ASP A 96 -6.67 1.65 -2.47
N PRO A 97 -5.60 0.86 -2.65
CA PRO A 97 -5.69 -0.58 -2.53
C PRO A 97 -5.70 -1.06 -1.06
N ASN A 98 -5.30 -0.22 -0.08
CA ASN A 98 -5.35 -0.58 1.33
C ASN A 98 -6.77 -0.64 1.87
N PHE A 99 -7.66 0.24 1.38
CA PHE A 99 -9.06 0.21 1.78
C PHE A 99 -9.67 -1.18 1.54
N LEU A 100 -9.28 -1.89 0.47
CA LEU A 100 -9.79 -3.24 0.19
C LEU A 100 -9.52 -4.24 1.33
N MET A 101 -8.38 -4.11 2.03
CA MET A 101 -8.01 -4.98 3.15
C MET A 101 -9.04 -4.91 4.29
N VAL A 102 -9.64 -3.75 4.51
CA VAL A 102 -10.63 -3.50 5.57
C VAL A 102 -12.05 -3.31 5.05
N SER A 103 -12.26 -3.22 3.73
CA SER A 103 -13.58 -3.15 3.10
C SER A 103 -14.40 -4.43 3.27
N ALA A 104 -15.72 -4.34 3.14
CA ALA A 104 -16.60 -5.50 2.99
C ALA A 104 -17.81 -5.13 2.14
N ARG A 105 -18.19 -5.94 1.15
CA ARG A 105 -19.29 -5.64 0.23
C ARG A 105 -20.65 -6.12 0.72
N HIS A 106 -20.65 -7.03 1.70
CA HIS A 106 -21.84 -7.62 2.31
C HIS A 106 -21.49 -8.30 3.64
N GLU A 107 -22.52 -8.76 4.36
CA GLU A 107 -22.41 -9.31 5.72
C GLU A 107 -21.43 -10.50 5.81
N ASP A 108 -21.43 -11.40 4.83
CA ASP A 108 -20.56 -12.59 4.88
C ASP A 108 -19.07 -12.26 4.68
N GLU A 109 -18.74 -11.27 3.85
CA GLU A 109 -17.38 -10.75 3.75
C GLU A 109 -16.95 -10.07 5.04
N LEU A 110 -17.84 -9.25 5.64
CA LEU A 110 -17.58 -8.60 6.91
C LEU A 110 -17.33 -9.63 8.00
N ARG A 111 -18.16 -10.68 8.09
CA ARG A 111 -18.02 -11.77 9.06
C ARG A 111 -16.70 -12.52 8.88
N SER A 112 -16.35 -12.83 7.63
CA SER A 112 -15.07 -13.48 7.30
C SER A 112 -13.89 -12.63 7.75
N LYS A 113 -13.85 -11.34 7.37
CA LYS A 113 -12.78 -10.41 7.76
C LYS A 113 -12.76 -10.12 9.27
N ALA A 114 -13.92 -10.09 9.92
CA ALA A 114 -14.04 -9.92 11.37
C ALA A 114 -13.47 -11.11 12.16
N SER A 115 -13.38 -12.29 11.53
CA SER A 115 -12.76 -13.48 12.12
C SER A 115 -11.26 -13.61 11.88
N GLY A 116 -10.67 -12.70 11.10
CA GLY A 116 -9.29 -12.79 10.62
C GLY A 116 -8.44 -11.56 10.94
N PHE A 117 -7.34 -11.42 10.18
CA PHE A 117 -6.32 -10.39 10.40
C PHE A 117 -6.86 -8.96 10.33
N SER A 118 -7.87 -8.68 9.49
CA SER A 118 -8.44 -7.32 9.39
C SER A 118 -8.98 -6.84 10.75
N MET A 119 -9.66 -7.71 11.52
CA MET A 119 -10.12 -7.36 12.86
C MET A 119 -8.96 -7.05 13.81
N THR A 120 -7.96 -7.94 13.85
CA THR A 120 -6.75 -7.76 14.68
C THR A 120 -6.05 -6.45 14.33
N PHE A 121 -5.87 -6.16 13.04
CA PHE A 121 -5.24 -4.95 12.55
C PHE A 121 -5.97 -3.68 13.03
N ILE A 122 -7.29 -3.62 12.84
CA ILE A 122 -8.09 -2.45 13.25
C ILE A 122 -8.10 -2.30 14.78
N GLN A 123 -8.20 -3.40 15.53
CA GLN A 123 -8.26 -3.38 16.99
C GLN A 123 -6.93 -3.00 17.64
N ASN A 124 -5.81 -3.55 17.17
CA ASN A 124 -4.48 -3.23 17.69
C ASN A 124 -4.16 -1.75 17.43
N ARG A 125 -4.51 -1.24 16.24
CA ARG A 125 -4.37 0.18 15.90
C ARG A 125 -5.23 1.08 16.78
N GLN A 126 -6.47 0.71 17.07
CA GLN A 126 -7.32 1.45 18.02
C GLN A 126 -6.65 1.52 19.40
N SER A 127 -6.19 0.36 19.89
CA SER A 127 -5.56 0.24 21.20
C SER A 127 -4.27 1.06 21.30
N ALA A 128 -3.46 1.08 20.24
CA ALA A 128 -2.24 1.87 20.16
C ALA A 128 -2.55 3.38 20.15
N LEU A 129 -3.54 3.82 19.36
CA LEU A 129 -3.98 5.22 19.33
C LEU A 129 -4.44 5.70 20.71
N GLU A 130 -5.31 4.93 21.38
CA GLU A 130 -5.80 5.23 22.72
C GLU A 130 -4.65 5.28 23.73
N LYS A 131 -3.78 4.27 23.73
CA LYS A 131 -2.58 4.20 24.58
C LYS A 131 -1.68 5.42 24.41
N HIS A 132 -1.34 5.77 23.17
CA HIS A 132 -0.39 6.86 22.90
C HIS A 132 -1.01 8.23 23.18
N SER A 133 -2.29 8.41 22.87
CA SER A 133 -3.01 9.67 23.14
C SER A 133 -3.04 10.04 24.63
N ALA A 134 -3.00 9.05 25.52
CA ALA A 134 -3.01 9.24 26.98
C ALA A 134 -1.64 9.64 27.58
N THR A 135 -0.56 9.66 26.79
CA THR A 135 0.78 10.01 27.28
C THR A 135 0.99 11.52 27.35
N SER A 136 1.88 12.01 28.22
CA SER A 136 2.23 13.44 28.26
C SER A 136 2.88 13.94 26.96
N GLN A 137 3.55 13.04 26.22
CA GLN A 137 4.21 13.34 24.94
C GLN A 137 3.22 13.52 23.78
N SER A 138 1.93 13.19 23.96
CA SER A 138 0.89 13.35 22.93
C SER A 138 0.39 14.79 22.80
N ALA A 139 0.79 15.70 23.70
CA ALA A 139 0.24 17.05 23.79
C ALA A 139 0.33 17.84 22.48
N ASP A 140 1.40 17.65 21.72
CA ASP A 140 1.65 18.31 20.43
C ASP A 140 0.88 17.66 19.27
N TYR A 141 0.30 16.47 19.48
CA TYR A 141 -0.38 15.66 18.46
C TYR A 141 -1.85 15.38 18.81
N ARG A 142 -2.47 16.19 19.68
CA ARG A 142 -3.85 15.94 20.16
C ARG A 142 -4.86 15.82 19.02
N GLU A 143 -4.77 16.71 18.02
CA GLU A 143 -5.69 16.68 16.88
C GLU A 143 -5.51 15.43 16.03
N PHE A 144 -4.25 15.02 15.80
CA PHE A 144 -3.93 13.78 15.11
C PHE A 144 -4.56 12.57 15.82
N TYR A 145 -4.37 12.45 17.14
CA TYR A 145 -4.95 11.33 17.90
C TYR A 145 -6.47 11.38 17.92
N HIS A 146 -7.07 12.55 18.17
CA HIS A 146 -8.52 12.71 18.18
C HIS A 146 -9.14 12.26 16.85
N THR A 147 -8.61 12.75 15.73
CA THR A 147 -9.06 12.40 14.39
C THR A 147 -8.87 10.91 14.10
N LYS A 148 -7.67 10.35 14.37
CA LYS A 148 -7.37 8.94 14.07
C LYS A 148 -8.15 7.96 14.94
N ILE A 149 -8.39 8.29 16.21
CA ILE A 149 -9.27 7.51 17.11
C ILE A 149 -10.69 7.48 16.55
N ALA A 150 -11.21 8.62 16.11
CA ALA A 150 -12.55 8.69 15.54
C ALA A 150 -12.68 7.92 14.22
N GLU A 151 -11.71 8.06 13.31
CA GLU A 151 -11.68 7.35 12.03
C GLU A 151 -11.59 5.83 12.21
N ASN A 152 -10.59 5.35 12.95
CA ASN A 152 -10.38 3.92 13.16
C ASN A 152 -11.50 3.30 14.00
N GLY A 153 -12.01 4.04 14.99
CA GLY A 153 -13.11 3.61 15.85
C GLY A 153 -14.43 3.42 15.10
N LYS A 154 -14.70 4.24 14.07
CA LYS A 154 -15.88 4.04 13.19
C LYS A 154 -15.81 2.69 12.47
N VAL A 155 -14.67 2.36 11.84
CA VAL A 155 -14.49 1.07 11.16
C VAL A 155 -14.53 -0.09 12.16
N LEU A 156 -13.87 0.05 13.31
CA LEU A 156 -13.89 -0.97 14.36
C LEU A 156 -15.32 -1.27 14.86
N SER A 157 -16.15 -0.23 15.00
CA SER A 157 -17.54 -0.40 15.45
C SER A 157 -18.39 -1.23 14.47
N ILE A 158 -18.10 -1.14 13.16
CA ILE A 158 -18.74 -1.95 12.11
C ILE A 158 -18.32 -3.41 12.29
N TYR A 159 -17.02 -3.66 12.43
CA TYR A 159 -16.45 -5.00 12.62
C TYR A 159 -16.93 -5.68 13.92
N GLN A 160 -17.21 -4.90 14.95
CA GLN A 160 -17.74 -5.39 16.23
C GLN A 160 -19.27 -5.53 16.26
N SER A 161 -19.96 -5.30 15.13
CA SER A 161 -21.42 -5.26 15.06
C SER A 161 -22.07 -4.28 16.05
N LYS A 162 -21.38 -3.17 16.35
CA LYS A 162 -21.84 -2.10 17.24
C LYS A 162 -22.32 -0.86 16.48
N ALA A 163 -21.95 -0.73 15.21
CA ALA A 163 -22.38 0.38 14.37
C ALA A 163 -23.90 0.31 14.08
N PRO A 164 -24.59 1.46 13.96
CA PRO A 164 -25.95 1.51 13.43
C PRO A 164 -26.07 0.88 12.04
N GLU A 165 -27.21 0.28 11.74
CA GLU A 165 -27.44 -0.43 10.47
C GLU A 165 -27.22 0.48 9.23
N ASN A 166 -27.63 1.75 9.31
CA ASN A 166 -27.41 2.71 8.22
C ASN A 166 -25.93 3.00 7.96
N VAL A 167 -25.09 3.00 9.02
CA VAL A 167 -23.64 3.18 8.91
C VAL A 167 -23.01 1.96 8.26
N LYS A 168 -23.41 0.74 8.68
CA LYS A 168 -22.95 -0.52 8.07
C LYS A 168 -23.34 -0.61 6.59
N ASN A 169 -24.59 -0.24 6.24
CA ASN A 169 -25.05 -0.25 4.85
C ASN A 169 -24.29 0.75 3.98
N SER A 170 -24.06 1.96 4.48
CA SER A 170 -23.25 2.98 3.77
C SER A 170 -21.82 2.49 3.54
N PHE A 171 -21.25 1.76 4.51
CA PHE A 171 -19.93 1.15 4.39
C PHE A 171 -19.89 0.04 3.31
N PHE A 172 -20.93 -0.78 3.21
CA PHE A 172 -21.04 -1.79 2.16
C PHE A 172 -21.22 -1.16 0.77
N GLU A 173 -22.02 -0.09 0.67
CA GLU A 173 -22.19 0.68 -0.57
C GLU A 173 -20.87 1.28 -1.04
N PHE A 174 -20.15 1.97 -0.14
CA PHE A 174 -18.84 2.51 -0.44
C PHE A 174 -17.83 1.43 -0.82
N SER A 175 -17.83 0.29 -0.12
CA SER A 175 -16.96 -0.85 -0.43
C SER A 175 -17.20 -1.43 -1.84
N ARG A 176 -18.46 -1.52 -2.28
CA ARG A 176 -18.79 -1.95 -3.64
C ARG A 176 -18.33 -0.93 -4.68
N ALA A 177 -18.64 0.35 -4.46
CA ALA A 177 -18.24 1.43 -5.38
C ALA A 177 -16.71 1.52 -5.55
N HIS A 178 -15.96 1.33 -4.46
CA HIS A 178 -14.50 1.29 -4.50
C HIS A 178 -13.98 0.11 -5.32
N TRP A 179 -14.52 -1.09 -5.11
CA TRP A 179 -14.19 -2.26 -5.93
C TRP A 179 -14.52 -2.05 -7.41
N ASP A 180 -15.69 -1.48 -7.72
CA ASP A 180 -16.11 -1.19 -9.09
C ASP A 180 -15.17 -0.19 -9.77
N THR A 181 -14.69 0.82 -9.03
CA THR A 181 -13.71 1.81 -9.51
C THR A 181 -12.38 1.16 -9.88
N LEU A 182 -11.81 0.34 -8.98
CA LEU A 182 -10.56 -0.38 -9.24
C LEU A 182 -10.70 -1.36 -10.40
N LYS A 183 -11.84 -2.05 -10.46
CA LYS A 183 -12.17 -2.98 -11.54
C LYS A 183 -12.21 -2.26 -12.88
N ALA A 184 -12.92 -1.14 -12.98
CA ALA A 184 -12.98 -0.33 -14.20
C ALA A 184 -11.58 0.13 -14.62
N PHE A 185 -10.79 0.64 -13.67
CA PHE A 185 -9.42 1.06 -13.93
C PHE A 185 -8.55 -0.07 -14.49
N ILE A 186 -8.54 -1.26 -13.86
CA ILE A 186 -7.73 -2.41 -14.31
C ILE A 186 -8.15 -2.91 -15.70
N LEU A 187 -9.45 -2.88 -15.99
CA LEU A 187 -10.01 -3.46 -17.21
C LEU A 187 -9.99 -2.52 -18.41
N GLU A 188 -10.09 -1.22 -18.17
CA GLU A 188 -10.40 -0.23 -19.21
C GLU A 188 -9.28 0.80 -19.34
N GLU A 189 -8.76 1.33 -18.23
CA GLU A 189 -7.79 2.42 -18.28
C GLU A 189 -6.34 1.93 -18.30
N LEU A 190 -6.00 0.99 -17.41
CA LEU A 190 -4.65 0.49 -17.25
C LEU A 190 -4.08 -0.17 -18.53
N PRO A 191 -4.84 -0.96 -19.31
CA PRO A 191 -4.34 -1.53 -20.56
C PRO A 191 -3.99 -0.47 -21.62
N ASP A 192 -4.65 0.68 -21.61
CA ASP A 192 -4.35 1.77 -22.55
C ASP A 192 -3.08 2.52 -22.16
N MET A 193 -2.72 2.51 -20.88
CA MET A 193 -1.49 3.11 -20.35
C MET A 193 -0.27 2.19 -20.50
N LEU A 194 -0.47 0.87 -20.38
CA LEU A 194 0.61 -0.10 -20.43
C LEU A 194 1.16 -0.30 -21.86
N PRO A 195 2.49 -0.49 -22.00
CA PRO A 195 3.06 -0.93 -23.26
C PRO A 195 2.61 -2.36 -23.60
N GLU A 196 2.81 -2.79 -24.84
CA GLU A 196 2.56 -4.19 -25.25
C GLU A 196 3.43 -5.19 -24.44
N GLY A 197 4.60 -4.75 -23.98
CA GLY A 197 5.46 -5.50 -23.07
C GLY A 197 6.51 -4.61 -22.42
N GLY A 198 7.10 -5.10 -21.34
CA GLY A 198 8.03 -4.32 -20.52
C GLY A 198 7.31 -3.48 -19.48
N PHE A 199 7.77 -2.24 -19.31
CA PHE A 199 7.39 -1.34 -18.22
C PHE A 199 7.01 0.04 -18.76
N LEU A 200 6.31 0.85 -17.97
CA LEU A 200 6.05 2.26 -18.29
C LEU A 200 7.36 3.04 -18.50
N GLY A 201 8.41 2.68 -17.75
CA GLY A 201 9.78 3.18 -17.95
C GLY A 201 10.54 2.61 -19.16
N GLY A 202 9.92 1.75 -19.98
CA GLY A 202 10.53 1.09 -21.14
C GLY A 202 11.06 -0.31 -20.84
N ASP A 203 12.31 -0.58 -21.20
CA ASP A 203 12.94 -1.91 -21.03
C ASP A 203 13.18 -2.30 -19.56
N LYS A 204 13.23 -1.30 -18.67
CA LYS A 204 13.40 -1.45 -17.21
C LYS A 204 12.31 -0.66 -16.49
N PRO A 205 11.92 -1.07 -15.28
CA PRO A 205 10.93 -0.33 -14.51
C PRO A 205 11.44 1.07 -14.17
N GLY A 206 10.57 2.06 -14.37
CA GLY A 206 10.70 3.43 -13.90
C GLY A 206 10.00 3.63 -12.56
N GLU A 207 9.95 4.89 -12.13
CA GLU A 207 9.30 5.27 -10.86
C GLU A 207 7.81 4.91 -10.83
N ASP A 208 7.08 5.17 -11.92
CA ASP A 208 5.67 4.81 -12.09
C ASP A 208 5.43 3.30 -11.88
N ASP A 209 6.37 2.48 -12.37
CA ASP A 209 6.27 1.02 -12.28
C ASP A 209 6.44 0.51 -10.85
N PHE A 210 7.30 1.14 -10.03
CA PHE A 210 7.45 0.76 -8.62
C PHE A 210 6.13 0.93 -7.86
N HIS A 211 5.42 2.02 -8.15
CA HIS A 211 4.12 2.29 -7.55
C HIS A 211 3.03 1.35 -8.07
N LEU A 212 2.92 1.18 -9.38
CA LEU A 212 1.92 0.31 -9.99
C LEU A 212 2.10 -1.16 -9.60
N ALA A 213 3.34 -1.65 -9.55
CA ALA A 213 3.62 -3.03 -9.19
C ALA A 213 3.15 -3.35 -7.77
N ALA A 214 3.48 -2.48 -6.81
CA ALA A 214 3.03 -2.64 -5.43
C ALA A 214 1.51 -2.52 -5.31
N TRP A 215 0.92 -1.52 -5.96
CA TRP A 215 -0.53 -1.32 -6.00
C TRP A 215 -1.27 -2.56 -6.52
N LEU A 216 -0.81 -3.14 -7.63
CA LEU A 216 -1.41 -4.32 -8.22
C LEU A 216 -1.20 -5.57 -7.34
N ALA A 217 -0.04 -5.71 -6.72
CA ALA A 217 0.26 -6.79 -5.77
C ALA A 217 -0.74 -6.82 -4.60
N ARG A 218 -1.08 -5.66 -4.04
CA ARG A 218 -2.09 -5.54 -2.96
C ARG A 218 -3.46 -6.00 -3.43
N ILE A 219 -3.89 -5.64 -4.63
CA ILE A 219 -5.20 -6.02 -5.16
C ILE A 219 -5.27 -7.52 -5.40
N VAL A 220 -4.21 -8.11 -5.97
CA VAL A 220 -4.08 -9.57 -6.13
C VAL A 220 -4.14 -10.28 -4.78
N PHE A 221 -3.43 -9.76 -3.78
CA PHE A 221 -3.47 -10.28 -2.42
C PHE A 221 -4.89 -10.29 -1.83
N VAL A 222 -5.59 -9.16 -1.90
CA VAL A 222 -6.95 -9.06 -1.33
C VAL A 222 -7.98 -9.87 -2.12
N ALA A 223 -7.75 -10.14 -3.41
CA ALA A 223 -8.54 -11.08 -4.21
C ALA A 223 -8.29 -12.56 -3.85
N GLY A 224 -7.41 -12.84 -2.87
CA GLY A 224 -7.09 -14.19 -2.40
C GLY A 224 -5.89 -14.84 -3.10
N GLY A 225 -5.15 -14.09 -3.91
CA GLY A 225 -3.90 -14.55 -4.51
C GLY A 225 -2.73 -14.42 -3.53
N ALA A 226 -1.99 -15.51 -3.28
CA ALA A 226 -0.76 -15.45 -2.48
C ALA A 226 0.51 -15.57 -3.33
N ASP A 227 0.35 -15.97 -4.60
CA ASP A 227 1.43 -16.29 -5.51
C ASP A 227 1.96 -15.05 -6.22
N SER A 228 3.26 -14.79 -6.08
CA SER A 228 3.98 -13.72 -6.76
C SER A 228 4.57 -14.16 -8.11
N SER A 229 4.33 -15.40 -8.54
CA SER A 229 4.73 -15.92 -9.86
C SER A 229 3.94 -15.25 -10.99
N LYS A 230 4.35 -15.53 -12.23
CA LYS A 230 3.71 -15.01 -13.45
C LYS A 230 2.20 -15.25 -13.52
N ASP A 231 1.69 -16.32 -12.90
CA ASP A 231 0.29 -16.73 -12.97
C ASP A 231 -0.54 -16.14 -11.80
N GLY A 232 0.13 -15.57 -10.79
CA GLY A 232 -0.50 -14.99 -9.60
C GLY A 232 -1.52 -13.90 -9.90
N ILE A 233 -1.27 -13.10 -10.94
CA ILE A 233 -2.18 -12.04 -11.40
C ILE A 233 -3.56 -12.58 -11.81
N ARG A 234 -3.70 -13.85 -12.16
CA ARG A 234 -5.00 -14.44 -12.55
C ARG A 234 -5.96 -14.58 -11.36
N ALA A 235 -5.48 -14.45 -10.11
CA ALA A 235 -6.34 -14.49 -8.93
C ALA A 235 -7.41 -13.37 -8.91
N ILE A 236 -7.15 -12.22 -9.56
CA ILE A 236 -8.11 -11.10 -9.60
C ILE A 236 -9.28 -11.35 -10.55
N GLU A 237 -9.20 -12.33 -11.46
CA GLU A 237 -10.21 -12.54 -12.51
C GLU A 237 -11.61 -12.81 -11.95
N LYS A 238 -11.68 -13.44 -10.77
CA LYS A 238 -12.94 -13.64 -10.05
C LYS A 238 -13.59 -12.31 -9.67
N GLU A 239 -12.79 -11.36 -9.19
CA GLU A 239 -13.26 -10.02 -8.81
C GLU A 239 -13.56 -9.16 -10.04
N LEU A 240 -12.78 -9.32 -11.11
CA LEU A 240 -13.02 -8.64 -12.39
C LEU A 240 -14.26 -9.19 -13.13
N GLY A 241 -14.63 -10.45 -12.90
CA GLY A 241 -15.73 -11.13 -13.61
C GLY A 241 -15.45 -11.42 -15.09
N LYS A 242 -14.21 -11.22 -15.54
CA LYS A 242 -13.70 -11.51 -16.89
C LYS A 242 -12.18 -11.70 -16.81
N PRO A 243 -11.53 -12.28 -17.85
CA PRO A 243 -10.09 -12.47 -17.85
C PRO A 243 -9.33 -11.16 -17.65
N THR A 244 -8.19 -11.23 -16.96
CA THR A 244 -7.29 -10.08 -16.79
C THR A 244 -6.76 -9.67 -18.17
N PRO A 245 -6.74 -8.37 -18.51
CA PRO A 245 -6.23 -7.91 -19.80
C PRO A 245 -4.79 -8.36 -20.05
N GLU A 246 -4.48 -8.80 -21.27
CA GLU A 246 -3.18 -9.39 -21.61
C GLU A 246 -2.00 -8.44 -21.35
N LYS A 247 -2.18 -7.13 -21.54
CA LYS A 247 -1.15 -6.13 -21.18
C LYS A 247 -0.84 -6.10 -19.68
N VAL A 248 -1.85 -6.23 -18.83
CA VAL A 248 -1.68 -6.30 -17.37
C VAL A 248 -0.97 -7.60 -16.99
N VAL A 249 -1.29 -8.71 -17.65
CA VAL A 249 -0.60 -10.00 -17.45
C VAL A 249 0.85 -9.94 -17.93
N SER A 250 1.11 -9.32 -19.07
CA SER A 250 2.46 -9.10 -19.63
C SER A 250 3.31 -8.26 -18.67
N TYR A 251 2.75 -7.17 -18.15
CA TYR A 251 3.37 -6.31 -17.15
C TYR A 251 3.72 -7.06 -15.86
N TRP A 252 2.76 -7.80 -15.28
CA TRP A 252 3.00 -8.62 -14.10
C TRP A 252 4.08 -9.68 -14.34
N THR A 253 4.03 -10.35 -15.50
CA THR A 253 5.01 -11.36 -15.90
C THR A 253 6.42 -10.78 -16.08
N ALA A 254 6.53 -9.52 -16.51
CA ALA A 254 7.80 -8.81 -16.56
C ALA A 254 8.35 -8.57 -15.16
N TRP A 255 7.51 -8.14 -14.22
CA TRP A 255 7.86 -7.97 -12.80
C TRP A 255 8.24 -9.27 -12.11
N SER A 256 7.48 -10.35 -12.29
CA SER A 256 7.68 -11.63 -11.58
C SER A 256 9.04 -12.28 -11.85
N LYS A 257 9.70 -11.88 -12.95
CA LYS A 257 11.04 -12.35 -13.33
C LYS A 257 12.17 -11.53 -12.69
N ARG A 258 11.86 -10.38 -12.09
CA ARG A 258 12.86 -9.48 -11.51
C ARG A 258 13.30 -9.96 -10.14
N LYS A 259 14.58 -9.78 -9.85
CA LYS A 259 15.16 -10.09 -8.54
C LYS A 259 14.53 -9.24 -7.43
N SER A 260 14.30 -7.95 -7.68
CA SER A 260 13.63 -7.03 -6.75
C SER A 260 12.26 -7.54 -6.31
N TRP A 261 11.44 -7.98 -7.27
CA TRP A 261 10.13 -8.56 -7.01
C TRP A 261 10.22 -9.82 -6.17
N GLN A 262 11.12 -10.74 -6.54
CA GLN A 262 11.33 -11.99 -5.82
C GLN A 262 11.81 -11.77 -4.38
N GLU A 263 12.62 -10.74 -4.15
CA GLU A 263 13.09 -10.38 -2.80
C GLU A 263 12.01 -9.70 -1.96
N VAL A 264 11.31 -8.70 -2.51
CA VAL A 264 10.24 -7.98 -1.79
C VAL A 264 9.07 -8.90 -1.47
N TYR A 265 8.66 -9.75 -2.41
CA TYR A 265 7.54 -10.69 -2.25
C TYR A 265 7.99 -12.12 -1.95
N ALA A 266 9.18 -12.30 -1.36
CA ALA A 266 9.72 -13.61 -1.00
C ALA A 266 8.81 -14.39 -0.04
N ASN A 267 8.08 -13.66 0.81
CA ASN A 267 7.16 -14.21 1.80
C ASN A 267 5.70 -14.20 1.33
N GLY A 268 5.48 -14.09 0.02
CA GLY A 268 4.16 -13.96 -0.59
C GLY A 268 3.76 -12.50 -0.82
N LEU A 269 2.66 -12.34 -1.55
CA LEU A 269 2.04 -11.03 -1.74
C LEU A 269 1.46 -10.51 -0.43
N HIS A 270 1.46 -9.19 -0.29
CA HIS A 270 0.86 -8.49 0.83
C HIS A 270 0.14 -7.24 0.34
#